data_AF-F4PRZ2-F1
#
_entry.id   AF-F4PRZ2-F1
#
_cell.length_a   1.000
_cell.length_b   1.000
_cell.length_c   1.000
_cell.angle_alpha   90.00
_cell.angle_beta   90.00
_cell.angle_gamma   90.00
#
_symmetry.space_group_name_H-M   'P 1'
#
loop_
_entity.id
_entity.type
_entity.pdbx_description
1 polymer ?
#
loop_
_entity_poly.entity_id
_entity_poly.type
_entity_poly.pdbx_seq_one_letter_code
_entity_poly.pdbx_strand_id
1 'polypeptide(L)'
;MSGMIHKYRFLIRNLPKYPSRSKDKLLVVVKEEFRINRNIEEGKKLEMMKAEVDAGIKELSRYIYLDKKDNINDERDDNDDTKRHTVRFKQPDRGTNMIFGNN
;
A
#
# COMPACT_ATOMS: atom_id res chain seq x y z
N MET A 1 -21.15 -0.78 -10.22
CA MET A 1 -21.34 0.06 -9.00
C MET A 1 -20.27 1.15 -8.97
N SER A 2 -20.68 2.42 -8.90
CA SER A 2 -19.85 3.62 -9.10
C SER A 2 -18.56 3.64 -8.24
N GLY A 3 -17.40 3.82 -8.88
CA GLY A 3 -16.08 3.83 -8.24
C GLY A 3 -15.95 4.86 -7.11
N MET A 4 -16.68 5.98 -7.18
CA MET A 4 -16.65 7.01 -6.14
C MET A 4 -17.33 6.60 -4.83
N ILE A 5 -18.35 5.74 -4.88
CA ILE A 5 -19.03 5.25 -3.67
C ILE A 5 -18.07 4.38 -2.85
N HIS A 6 -17.23 3.58 -3.52
CA HIS A 6 -16.23 2.76 -2.84
C HIS A 6 -15.17 3.62 -2.15
N LYS A 7 -14.69 4.67 -2.84
CA LYS A 7 -13.75 5.64 -2.29
C LYS A 7 -14.34 6.38 -1.09
N TYR A 8 -15.59 6.82 -1.18
CA TYR A 8 -16.33 7.41 -0.06
C TYR A 8 -16.36 6.47 1.15
N ARG A 9 -16.80 5.23 0.95
CA ARG A 9 -16.86 4.20 2.01
C ARG A 9 -15.51 3.95 2.64
N PHE A 10 -14.43 3.94 1.85
CA PHE A 10 -13.08 3.79 2.37
C PHE A 10 -12.70 4.96 3.29
N LEU A 11 -12.96 6.20 2.86
CA LEU A 11 -12.61 7.40 3.64
C LEU A 11 -13.34 7.43 4.98
N ILE A 12 -14.67 7.33 5.00
CA ILE A 12 -15.45 7.39 6.25
C ILE A 12 -15.13 6.25 7.22
N ARG A 13 -14.69 5.08 6.74
CA ARG A 13 -14.29 3.97 7.61
C ARG A 13 -12.92 4.16 8.25
N ASN A 14 -11.97 4.76 7.52
CA ASN A 14 -10.56 4.79 7.93
C ASN A 14 -10.12 6.15 8.51
N LEU A 15 -10.78 7.26 8.15
CA LEU A 15 -10.49 8.59 8.70
C LEU A 15 -10.52 8.67 10.24
N PRO A 16 -11.46 8.03 10.96
CA PRO A 16 -11.48 8.09 12.43
C PRO A 16 -10.22 7.50 13.09
N LYS A 17 -9.56 6.57 12.39
CA LYS A 17 -8.32 5.91 12.83
C LYS A 17 -7.06 6.73 12.50
N TYR A 18 -7.20 7.78 11.69
CA TYR A 18 -6.08 8.63 11.31
C TYR A 18 -5.64 9.50 12.51
N PRO A 19 -4.34 9.58 12.84
CA PRO A 19 -3.83 10.25 14.03
C PRO A 19 -3.68 11.75 13.78
N SER A 20 -4.73 12.38 13.27
CA SER A 20 -4.79 13.82 13.09
C SER A 20 -5.76 14.43 14.10
N ARG A 21 -5.38 15.58 14.67
CA ARG A 21 -6.28 16.41 15.48
C ARG A 21 -7.47 16.97 14.68
N SER A 22 -7.34 17.02 13.35
CA SER A 22 -8.39 17.50 12.44
C SER A 22 -9.25 16.38 11.85
N LYS A 23 -9.08 15.11 12.27
CA LYS A 23 -9.77 13.96 11.67
C LYS A 23 -11.30 14.08 11.68
N ASP A 24 -11.89 14.62 12.75
CA ASP A 24 -13.34 14.77 12.84
C ASP A 24 -13.85 15.88 11.92
N LYS A 25 -13.10 16.99 11.82
CA LYS A 25 -13.37 18.05 10.84
C LYS A 25 -13.27 17.52 9.41
N LEU A 26 -12.23 16.76 9.11
CA LEU A 26 -12.04 16.10 7.81
C LEU A 26 -13.19 15.15 7.49
N LEU A 27 -13.66 14.38 8.47
CA LEU A 27 -14.79 13.47 8.30
C LEU A 27 -16.08 14.22 7.94
N VAL A 28 -16.35 15.35 8.58
CA VAL A 28 -17.49 16.22 8.26
C VAL A 28 -17.36 16.76 6.84
N VAL A 29 -16.21 17.35 6.51
CA VAL A 29 -15.95 17.91 5.17
C VAL A 29 -16.14 16.86 4.07
N VAL A 30 -15.57 15.66 4.24
CA VAL A 30 -15.74 14.57 3.27
C VAL A 30 -17.21 14.18 3.10
N LYS A 31 -17.99 14.10 4.18
CA LYS A 31 -19.42 13.79 4.08
C LYS A 31 -20.19 14.88 3.35
N GLU A 32 -19.90 16.14 3.62
CA GLU A 32 -20.56 17.28 3.00
C GLU A 32 -20.21 17.40 1.51
N GLU A 33 -18.94 17.31 1.15
CA GLU A 33 -18.46 17.39 -0.23
C GLU A 33 -19.09 16.29 -1.11
N PHE A 34 -19.12 15.05 -0.63
CA PHE A 34 -19.78 13.97 -1.39
C PHE A 34 -21.29 14.15 -1.48
N ARG A 35 -21.93 14.77 -0.49
CA ARG A 35 -23.38 15.07 -0.52
C ARG A 35 -23.69 16.18 -1.51
N ILE A 36 -22.90 17.25 -1.54
CA ILE A 36 -23.08 18.39 -2.44
C ILE A 36 -22.83 17.98 -3.89
N ASN A 37 -21.79 17.18 -4.13
CA ASN A 37 -21.36 16.81 -5.48
C ASN A 37 -21.96 15.49 -5.99
N ARG A 38 -23.01 14.95 -5.35
CA ARG A 38 -23.61 13.62 -5.67
C ARG A 38 -24.15 13.48 -7.09
N ASN A 39 -24.56 14.58 -7.71
CA ASN A 39 -25.21 14.59 -9.03
C ASN A 39 -24.27 15.14 -10.12
N ILE A 40 -22.97 15.29 -9.84
CA ILE A 40 -22.01 15.70 -10.85
C ILE A 40 -21.61 14.47 -11.66
N GLU A 41 -22.03 14.44 -12.93
CA GLU A 41 -21.83 13.28 -13.79
C GLU A 41 -20.53 13.38 -14.59
N GLU A 42 -20.17 14.56 -15.14
CA GLU A 42 -18.96 14.73 -15.95
C GLU A 42 -18.36 16.16 -15.87
N GLY A 43 -17.07 16.27 -16.20
CA GLY A 43 -16.35 17.54 -16.33
C GLY A 43 -15.12 17.66 -15.42
N LYS A 44 -14.33 18.73 -15.67
CA LYS A 44 -13.06 19.02 -14.97
C LYS A 44 -13.18 19.00 -13.44
N LYS A 45 -14.33 19.46 -12.91
CA LYS A 45 -14.62 19.43 -11.46
C LYS A 45 -14.66 18.01 -10.90
N LEU A 46 -15.26 17.06 -11.61
CA LEU A 46 -15.34 15.66 -11.18
C LEU A 46 -13.97 14.99 -11.21
N GLU A 47 -13.15 15.29 -12.23
CA GLU A 47 -11.78 14.76 -12.34
C GLU A 47 -10.89 15.26 -11.21
N MET A 48 -10.93 16.57 -10.92
CA MET A 48 -10.21 17.15 -9.79
C MET A 48 -10.63 16.50 -8.47
N MET A 49 -11.95 16.35 -8.24
CA MET A 49 -12.47 15.72 -7.04
C MET A 49 -12.03 14.25 -6.93
N LYS A 50 -12.01 13.50 -8.05
CA LYS A 50 -11.47 12.13 -8.08
C LYS A 50 -9.99 12.10 -7.67
N ALA A 51 -9.18 13.01 -8.22
CA ALA A 51 -7.75 13.09 -7.94
C ALA A 51 -7.47 13.44 -6.47
N GLU A 52 -8.19 14.40 -5.90
CA GLU A 52 -8.09 14.77 -4.48
C GLU A 52 -8.45 13.60 -3.56
N VAL A 53 -9.54 12.90 -3.88
CA VAL A 53 -9.96 11.71 -3.12
C VAL A 53 -8.91 10.60 -3.21
N ASP A 54 -8.33 10.36 -4.39
CA ASP A 54 -7.28 9.37 -4.57
C ASP A 54 -6.00 9.70 -3.81
N ALA A 55 -5.61 10.98 -3.78
CA ALA A 55 -4.50 11.44 -2.97
C ALA A 55 -4.76 11.20 -1.46
N GLY A 56 -5.96 11.53 -0.99
CA GLY A 56 -6.36 11.28 0.40
C GLY A 56 -6.36 9.80 0.77
N ILE A 57 -6.87 8.94 -0.12
CA ILE A 57 -6.85 7.47 0.07
C ILE A 57 -5.41 6.95 0.12
N LYS A 58 -4.54 7.42 -0.76
CA LYS A 58 -3.13 7.01 -0.79
C LYS A 58 -2.44 7.32 0.53
N GLU A 59 -2.63 8.53 1.07
CA GLU A 59 -2.03 8.94 2.34
C GLU A 59 -2.59 8.14 3.53
N LEU A 60 -3.91 7.96 3.59
CA LEU A 60 -4.53 7.11 4.60
C LEU A 60 -4.03 5.67 4.54
N SER A 61 -3.89 5.11 3.33
CA SER A 61 -3.40 3.75 3.12
C SER A 61 -1.94 3.62 3.55
N ARG A 62 -1.10 4.62 3.25
CA ARG A 62 0.28 4.70 3.73
C ARG A 62 0.33 4.68 5.25
N TYR A 63 -0.51 5.48 5.90
CA TYR A 63 -0.59 5.51 7.35
C TYR A 63 -0.99 4.14 7.93
N ILE A 64 -2.07 3.53 7.42
CA ILE A 64 -2.53 2.21 7.87
C ILE A 64 -1.43 1.15 7.71
N TYR A 65 -0.64 1.23 6.64
CA TYR A 65 0.48 0.31 6.43
C TYR A 65 1.58 0.49 7.48
N LEU A 66 1.96 1.74 7.78
CA LEU A 66 2.98 2.05 8.79
C LEU A 66 2.52 1.64 10.19
N ASP A 67 1.29 2.00 10.56
CA ASP A 67 0.68 1.61 11.85
C ASP A 67 0.69 0.09 12.04
N LYS A 68 0.34 -0.68 11.01
CA LYS A 68 0.44 -2.15 11.05
C LYS A 68 1.88 -2.64 11.18
N LYS A 69 2.83 -2.02 10.48
CA LYS A 69 4.23 -2.42 10.50
C LYS A 69 4.87 -2.15 11.87
N ASP A 70 4.52 -1.04 12.50
CA ASP A 70 5.02 -0.70 13.83
C ASP A 70 4.47 -1.69 14.87
N ASN A 71 3.18 -2.02 14.80
CA ASN A 71 2.57 -3.07 15.65
C ASN A 71 3.18 -4.48 15.43
N ILE A 72 3.68 -4.82 14.24
CA ILE A 72 4.35 -6.11 13.97
C ILE A 72 5.79 -6.14 14.53
N ASN A 73 6.47 -5.00 14.62
CA ASN A 73 7.85 -4.96 15.12
C ASN A 73 7.95 -5.08 16.65
N ASP A 74 6.85 -4.85 17.36
CA ASP A 74 6.75 -5.08 18.82
C ASP A 74 6.48 -6.56 19.17
N GLU A 75 6.12 -7.40 18.19
CA GLU A 75 6.05 -8.87 18.32
C GLU A 75 7.35 -9.57 17.88
N ARG A 76 8.51 -8.93 18.07
CA ARG A 76 9.80 -9.65 18.01
C ARG A 76 10.00 -10.43 19.30
N ASP A 77 9.26 -11.54 19.34
CA ASP A 77 9.43 -12.63 20.28
C ASP A 77 10.83 -13.25 20.09
N ASP A 78 11.51 -13.49 21.19
CA ASP A 78 12.87 -13.99 21.33
C ASP A 78 13.05 -15.41 20.76
N ASN A 79 13.11 -15.55 19.43
CA ASN A 79 13.54 -16.80 18.78
C ASN A 79 14.74 -16.56 17.87
N ASP A 80 15.85 -16.26 18.53
CA ASP A 80 17.20 -16.56 18.06
C ASP A 80 17.39 -18.09 17.91
N ASP A 81 18.31 -18.48 17.04
CA ASP A 81 18.81 -19.83 16.81
C ASP A 81 17.84 -20.88 16.22
N THR A 82 17.72 -20.89 14.89
CA THR A 82 18.25 -21.97 14.04
C THR A 82 17.72 -21.85 12.61
N LYS A 83 18.64 -21.70 11.65
CA LYS A 83 18.61 -22.17 10.23
C LYS A 83 19.36 -21.21 9.30
N ARG A 84 20.64 -20.97 9.59
CA ARG A 84 21.61 -20.78 8.51
C ARG A 84 21.93 -22.16 7.92
N HIS A 85 21.12 -22.63 6.97
CA HIS A 85 21.47 -23.81 6.18
C HIS A 85 22.07 -23.37 4.85
N THR A 86 23.40 -23.29 4.88
CA THR A 86 24.37 -23.52 3.80
C THR A 86 23.86 -23.51 2.36
N VAL A 87 24.36 -22.50 1.63
CA VAL A 87 24.35 -22.40 0.18
C VAL A 87 25.08 -23.61 -0.43
N ARG A 88 24.37 -24.44 -1.21
CA ARG A 88 25.01 -25.44 -2.09
C ARG A 88 24.87 -24.96 -3.53
N PHE A 89 25.86 -24.22 -4.00
CA PHE A 89 26.02 -23.91 -5.42
C PHE A 89 26.19 -25.23 -6.18
N LYS A 90 25.19 -25.58 -7.01
CA LYS A 90 25.28 -26.66 -7.99
C LYS A 90 26.12 -26.13 -9.15
N GLN A 91 27.34 -26.66 -9.31
CA GLN A 91 28.19 -26.33 -10.46
C GLN A 91 27.47 -26.74 -11.76
N PRO A 92 27.48 -25.90 -12.82
CA PRO A 92 27.03 -26.32 -14.13
C PRO A 92 28.09 -27.19 -14.80
N ASP A 93 27.68 -28.37 -15.29
CA ASP A 93 28.48 -29.28 -16.10
C ASP A 93 28.99 -28.55 -17.35
N ARG A 94 30.28 -28.19 -17.33
CA ARG A 94 30.96 -27.61 -18.48
C ARG A 94 31.39 -28.72 -19.42
N GLY A 95 30.53 -29.01 -20.39
CA GLY A 95 30.98 -29.46 -21.70
C GLY A 95 31.90 -28.38 -22.28
N THR A 96 33.20 -28.62 -22.25
CA THR A 96 34.18 -27.78 -22.93
C THR A 96 35.20 -28.69 -23.60
N ASN A 97 35.04 -28.85 -24.92
CA ASN A 97 36.08 -29.32 -25.81
C ASN A 97 37.32 -28.43 -25.62
N MET A 98 38.43 -29.02 -25.18
CA MET A 98 39.75 -28.40 -25.23
C MET A 98 40.70 -29.38 -25.92
N ILE A 99 41.00 -29.04 -27.16
CA ILE A 99 42.04 -29.63 -27.99
C ILE A 99 43.40 -29.11 -27.51
N PHE A 100 44.29 -30.00 -27.06
CA PHE A 100 45.77 -29.86 -26.99
C PHE A 100 46.28 -31.30 -26.75
N GLY A 101 47.26 -31.94 -27.41
CA GLY A 101 48.24 -31.64 -28.44
C GLY A 101 49.40 -32.65 -28.27
N ASN A 102 49.97 -33.14 -29.38
CA ASN A 102 51.27 -33.83 -29.55
C ASN A 102 51.52 -35.24 -28.94
N ASN A 103 51.59 -36.25 -29.80
CA ASN A 103 52.86 -36.82 -30.30
C ASN A 103 52.63 -37.60 -31.60
#